data_AF-S8E569-F1
#
_entry.id   AF-S8E569-F1
#
_cell.length_a   1.000
_cell.length_b   1.000
_cell.length_c   1.000
_cell.angle_alpha   90.00
_cell.angle_beta   90.00
_cell.angle_gamma   90.00
#
_symmetry.space_group_name_H-M   'P 1'
#
loop_
_entity.id
_entity.type
_entity.pdbx_description
1 polymer ?
#
loop_
_entity_poly.entity_id
_entity_poly.type
_entity_poly.pdbx_seq_one_letter_code
_entity_poly.pdbx_strand_id
1 'polypeptide(L)'
;RFELGLEKPDPKRALHSAFTIATAYIIGGLFPLIPYMFISRTTDAVFASVVLTLVALLVFGYAKGHFTGNKPLRSALQTTLIGAVASAAAFGMAKAVQ
;
A
#
# COMPACT_ATOMS: atom_id res chain seq x y z
N ARG A 1 -30.02 13.46 -14.20
CA ARG A 1 -29.73 12.15 -13.54
C ARG A 1 -29.72 10.99 -14.54
N PHE A 2 -30.54 11.06 -15.59
CA PHE A 2 -30.40 10.31 -16.85
C PHE A 2 -29.77 11.34 -17.79
N GLU A 3 -28.47 11.29 -18.15
CA GLU A 3 -27.91 10.50 -19.27
C GLU A 3 -26.49 9.94 -19.00
N LEU A 4 -25.82 10.35 -17.92
CA LEU A 4 -24.45 9.88 -17.55
C LEU A 4 -24.34 9.37 -16.10
N GLY A 5 -25.40 9.48 -15.29
CA GLY A 5 -25.38 9.04 -13.89
C GLY A 5 -24.44 9.80 -12.95
N LEU A 6 -23.77 10.86 -13.42
CA LEU A 6 -22.77 11.62 -12.67
C LEU A 6 -23.39 12.79 -11.91
N GLU A 7 -23.03 12.90 -10.63
CA GLU A 7 -23.36 14.02 -9.75
C GLU A 7 -22.25 15.08 -9.89
N LYS A 8 -22.61 16.37 -9.95
CA LYS A 8 -21.65 17.45 -10.19
C LYS A 8 -20.61 17.46 -9.05
N PRO A 9 -19.31 17.22 -9.33
CA PRO A 9 -18.31 17.11 -8.27
C PRO A 9 -18.12 18.46 -7.57
N ASP A 10 -18.08 18.45 -6.23
CA ASP A 10 -17.77 19.64 -5.44
C ASP A 10 -16.28 20.01 -5.64
N PRO A 11 -15.95 21.21 -6.14
CA PRO A 11 -14.58 21.64 -6.39
C PRO A 11 -13.70 21.61 -5.13
N LYS A 12 -14.26 21.78 -3.93
CA LYS A 12 -13.49 21.68 -2.67
C LYS A 12 -13.07 20.23 -2.37
N ARG A 13 -13.86 19.25 -2.80
CA ARG A 13 -13.59 17.82 -2.60
C ARG A 13 -12.36 17.35 -3.39
N ALA A 14 -12.03 18.02 -4.49
CA ALA A 14 -10.84 17.71 -5.29
C ALA A 14 -9.54 17.94 -4.51
N LEU A 15 -9.42 19.10 -3.84
CA LEU A 15 -8.24 19.43 -3.03
C LEU A 15 -8.10 18.52 -1.82
N HIS A 16 -9.20 18.25 -1.11
CA HIS A 16 -9.20 17.31 0.00
C HIS A 16 -8.77 15.90 -0.44
N SER A 17 -9.26 15.43 -1.59
CA SER A 17 -8.87 14.13 -2.14
C SER A 17 -7.38 14.08 -2.48
N ALA A 18 -6.85 15.12 -3.13
CA ALA A 18 -5.44 15.23 -3.47
C ALA A 18 -4.53 15.22 -2.23
N PHE A 19 -4.90 15.98 -1.21
CA PHE A 19 -4.14 16.01 0.05
C PHE A 19 -4.20 14.68 0.79
N THR A 20 -5.37 14.02 0.80
CA THR A 20 -5.56 12.72 1.46
C THR A 20 -4.70 11.64 0.80
N ILE A 21 -4.70 11.55 -0.53
CA ILE A 21 -3.90 10.54 -1.24
C ILE A 21 -2.41 10.81 -1.11
N ALA A 22 -1.98 12.08 -1.20
CA ALA A 22 -0.58 12.45 -1.04
C ALA A 22 -0.04 12.06 0.34
N THR A 23 -0.78 12.42 1.39
CA THR A 23 -0.39 12.11 2.78
C THR A 23 -0.39 10.61 3.03
N ALA A 24 -1.41 9.89 2.55
CA ALA A 24 -1.47 8.43 2.67
C ALA A 24 -0.30 7.74 1.94
N TYR A 25 0.09 8.25 0.77
CA TYR A 25 1.19 7.68 -0.01
C TYR A 25 2.56 7.92 0.66
N ILE A 26 2.77 9.11 1.22
CA ILE A 26 3.99 9.42 1.99
C ILE A 26 4.10 8.49 3.20
N ILE A 27 3.04 8.39 4.01
CA ILE A 27 3.05 7.56 5.22
C ILE A 27 3.21 6.08 4.85
N GLY A 28 2.50 5.60 3.82
CA GLY A 28 2.60 4.23 3.34
C GLY A 28 3.98 3.88 2.78
N GLY A 29 4.62 4.81 2.06
CA GLY A 29 5.96 4.63 1.52
C GLY A 29 7.08 4.71 2.57
N LEU A 30 6.85 5.41 3.69
CA LEU A 30 7.81 5.47 4.79
C LEU A 30 7.87 4.15 5.56
N PHE A 31 6.76 3.42 5.68
CA PHE A 31 6.67 2.19 6.48
C PHE A 31 7.77 1.15 6.16
N PRO A 32 8.01 0.76 4.89
CA PRO A 32 9.08 -0.18 4.54
C PRO A 32 10.49 0.38 4.76
N LEU A 33 10.66 1.70 4.78
CA LEU A 33 11.95 2.37 4.93
C LEU A 33 12.39 2.52 6.39
N ILE A 34 11.43 2.51 7.34
CA ILE A 34 11.71 2.66 8.78
C ILE A 34 12.84 1.74 9.26
N PRO A 35 12.86 0.42 8.97
CA PRO A 35 13.91 -0.46 9.49
C PRO A 35 15.31 -0.11 8.97
N TYR A 36 15.41 0.42 7.75
CA TYR A 36 16.68 0.86 7.17
C TYR A 36 17.24 2.13 7.84
N MET A 37 16.39 2.93 8.50
CA MET A 37 16.85 4.11 9.24
C MET A 37 17.55 3.75 10.55
N PHE A 38 17.23 2.59 11.13
CA PHE A 38 17.72 2.18 12.45
C PHE A 38 18.72 1.01 12.40
N ILE A 39 18.69 0.18 11.35
CA ILE A 39 19.52 -1.02 11.24
C ILE A 39 20.59 -0.80 10.15
N SER A 40 21.87 -0.76 10.55
CA SER A 40 22.98 -0.54 9.62
C SER A 40 23.30 -1.76 8.74
N ARG A 41 22.90 -2.96 9.16
CA ARG A 41 23.11 -4.20 8.39
C ARG A 41 21.95 -4.40 7.42
N THR A 42 22.23 -4.28 6.13
CA THR A 42 21.23 -4.33 5.06
C THR A 42 20.41 -5.62 5.06
N THR A 43 21.04 -6.78 5.29
CA THR A 43 20.33 -8.08 5.32
C THR A 43 19.29 -8.15 6.43
N ASP A 44 19.63 -7.66 7.62
CA ASP A 44 18.72 -7.67 8.76
C ASP A 44 17.61 -6.62 8.58
N ALA A 45 17.95 -5.46 8.01
CA ALA A 45 17.00 -4.39 7.68
C ALA A 45 15.96 -4.83 6.64
N VAL A 46 16.39 -5.56 5.58
CA VAL A 46 15.49 -6.13 4.56
C VAL A 46 14.49 -7.08 5.21
N PHE A 47 14.96 -8.01 6.06
CA PHE A 47 14.07 -8.98 6.69
C PHE A 47 13.03 -8.30 7.59
N ALA A 48 13.46 -7.36 8.44
CA ALA A 48 12.56 -6.57 9.27
C ALA A 48 11.56 -5.75 8.43
N SER A 49 12.01 -5.16 7.33
CA SER A 49 11.17 -4.39 6.39
C SER A 49 10.11 -5.26 5.70
N VAL A 50 10.47 -6.46 5.26
CA VAL A 50 9.53 -7.40 4.64
C VAL A 50 8.43 -7.79 5.64
N VAL A 51 8.79 -8.19 6.85
CA VAL A 51 7.81 -8.56 7.88
C VAL A 51 6.89 -7.39 8.22
N LEU A 52 7.47 -6.20 8.45
CA LEU A 52 6.71 -4.98 8.76
C LEU A 52 5.74 -4.62 7.63
N THR A 53 6.19 -4.69 6.38
CA THR A 53 5.37 -4.37 5.20
C THR A 53 4.25 -5.38 5.00
N LEU A 54 4.51 -6.68 5.18
CA LEU A 54 3.47 -7.70 5.09
C LEU A 54 2.38 -7.52 6.15
N VAL A 55 2.76 -7.22 7.40
CA VAL A 55 1.79 -6.91 8.46
C VAL A 55 0.99 -5.66 8.10
N ALA A 56 1.64 -4.60 7.61
CA ALA A 56 0.96 -3.39 7.18
C ALA A 56 -0.03 -3.68 6.04
N LEU A 57 0.36 -4.43 5.01
CA LEU A 57 -0.52 -4.80 3.88
C LEU A 57 -1.72 -5.64 4.31
N LEU A 58 -1.53 -6.56 5.27
CA LEU A 58 -2.62 -7.35 5.84
C LEU A 58 -3.62 -6.46 6.59
N VAL A 59 -3.13 -5.57 7.46
CA VAL A 59 -3.97 -4.64 8.22
C VAL A 59 -4.71 -3.67 7.29
N PHE A 60 -4.00 -3.05 6.34
CA PHE A 60 -4.60 -2.16 5.35
C PHE A 60 -5.61 -2.87 4.46
N GLY A 61 -5.30 -4.08 3.98
CA GLY A 61 -6.22 -4.85 3.16
C GLY A 61 -7.46 -5.30 3.95
N TYR A 62 -7.31 -5.65 5.23
CA TYR A 62 -8.44 -5.96 6.11
C TYR A 62 -9.34 -4.73 6.32
N ALA A 63 -8.73 -3.59 6.68
CA ALA A 63 -9.44 -2.33 6.86
C ALA A 63 -10.17 -1.92 5.57
N LYS A 64 -9.48 -1.99 4.42
CA LYS A 64 -10.07 -1.74 3.09
C LYS A 64 -11.30 -2.63 2.87
N GLY A 65 -11.21 -3.93 3.15
CA GLY A 65 -12.32 -4.84 3.00
C GLY A 65 -13.50 -4.51 3.93
N HIS A 66 -13.20 -4.16 5.18
CA HIS A 66 -14.21 -3.74 6.17
C HIS A 66 -14.97 -2.48 5.72
N PHE A 67 -14.25 -1.44 5.28
CA PHE A 67 -14.87 -0.18 4.84
C PHE A 67 -15.60 -0.28 3.49
N THR A 68 -15.21 -1.19 2.61
CA THR A 68 -15.83 -1.36 1.28
C THR A 68 -16.98 -2.37 1.26
N GLY A 69 -17.34 -2.98 2.40
CA GLY A 69 -18.39 -4.00 2.47
C GLY A 69 -18.01 -5.34 1.83
N ASN A 70 -16.73 -5.53 1.47
CA ASN A 70 -16.21 -6.78 0.93
C ASN A 70 -15.79 -7.72 2.06
N LYS A 71 -15.59 -9.01 1.76
CA LYS A 71 -15.07 -9.99 2.73
C LYS A 71 -13.66 -9.54 3.20
N PRO A 72 -13.48 -9.12 4.47
CA PRO A 72 -12.27 -8.42 4.89
C PRO A 72 -11.02 -9.28 4.81
N LEU A 73 -11.13 -10.57 5.17
CA LEU A 73 -10.03 -11.53 5.04
C LEU A 73 -9.57 -11.74 3.59
N ARG A 74 -10.51 -11.80 2.63
CA ARG A 74 -10.14 -11.93 1.21
C ARG A 74 -9.42 -10.69 0.71
N SER A 75 -9.88 -9.52 1.12
CA SER A 75 -9.26 -8.24 0.74
C SER A 75 -7.85 -8.09 1.32
N ALA A 76 -7.64 -8.53 2.57
CA ALA A 76 -6.33 -8.60 3.21
C ALA A 76 -5.37 -9.51 2.44
N LEU A 77 -5.79 -10.75 2.15
CA LEU A 77 -4.98 -11.71 1.42
C LEU A 77 -4.63 -11.24 0.01
N GLN A 78 -5.61 -10.70 -0.74
CA GLN A 78 -5.36 -10.16 -2.07
C GLN A 78 -4.35 -9.01 -2.06
N THR A 79 -4.52 -8.05 -1.15
CA THR A 79 -3.63 -6.88 -1.05
C THR A 79 -2.21 -7.31 -0.73
N THR A 80 -2.07 -8.28 0.18
CA THR A 80 -0.77 -8.83 0.57
C THR A 80 -0.11 -9.62 -0.57
N LEU A 81 -0.88 -10.45 -1.28
CA LEU A 81 -0.39 -11.22 -2.43
C LEU A 81 0.09 -10.30 -3.57
N ILE A 82 -0.64 -9.24 -3.88
CA ILE A 82 -0.22 -8.25 -4.89
C ILE A 82 1.12 -7.63 -4.49
N GLY A 83 1.26 -7.20 -3.23
CA GLY A 83 2.50 -6.65 -2.71
C GLY A 83 3.67 -7.65 -2.75
N ALA A 84 3.42 -8.90 -2.39
CA ALA A 84 4.43 -9.96 -2.43
C ALA A 84 4.91 -10.24 -3.86
N VAL A 85 3.98 -10.34 -4.83
CA VAL A 85 4.32 -10.55 -6.24
C VAL A 85 5.10 -9.36 -6.81
N ALA A 86 4.67 -8.13 -6.52
CA ALA A 86 5.37 -6.93 -6.97
C ALA A 86 6.80 -6.86 -6.40
N SER A 87 6.97 -7.19 -5.11
CA SER A 87 8.28 -7.20 -4.46
C SER A 87 9.19 -8.30 -5.04
N ALA A 88 8.66 -9.50 -5.30
CA ALA A 88 9.40 -10.58 -5.92
C ALA A 88 9.84 -10.23 -7.35
N ALA A 89 8.97 -9.57 -8.13
CA ALA A 89 9.30 -9.10 -9.47
C ALA A 89 10.40 -8.01 -9.45
N ALA A 90 10.30 -7.04 -8.53
CA ALA A 90 11.32 -6.01 -8.36
C ALA A 90 12.68 -6.61 -7.96
N PHE A 91 12.69 -7.57 -7.02
CA PHE A 91 13.91 -8.29 -6.63
C PHE A 91 14.51 -9.09 -7.80
N GLY A 92 13.67 -9.80 -8.57
CA GLY A 92 14.09 -10.55 -9.74
C GLY A 92 14.73 -9.66 -10.81
N MET A 93 14.14 -8.49 -11.08
CA MET A 93 14.73 -7.51 -12.00
C MET A 93 16.05 -6.94 -11.46
N ALA A 94 16.11 -6.56 -10.19
CA ALA A 94 17.33 -6.04 -9.58
C ALA A 94 18.49 -7.06 -9.69
N LYS A 95 18.20 -8.34 -9.42
CA LYS A 95 19.18 -9.43 -9.54
C LYS A 95 19.56 -9.78 -10.98
N ALA A 96 18.71 -9.49 -11.97
CA ALA A 96 19.02 -9.74 -13.37
C ALA A 96 19.91 -8.65 -13.99
N VAL A 97 19.89 -7.44 -13.42
CA VAL A 97 20.68 -6.29 -13.89
C VAL A 97 22.01 -6.14 -13.13
N GLN A 98 22.08 -6.59 -11.87
CA GLN A 98 23.32 -6.70 -11.09
C GLN A 98 24.08 -7.99 -11.40
#